data_AF-A0A4Q3CZZ8-F1
#
_entry.id   AF-A0A4Q3CZZ8-F1
#
_cell.length_a   1.000
_cell.length_b   1.000
_cell.length_c   1.000
_cell.angle_alpha   90.00
_cell.angle_beta   90.00
_cell.angle_gamma   90.00
#
_symmetry.space_group_name_H-M   'P 1'
#
loop_
_entity.id
_entity.type
_entity.pdbx_description
1 polymer ?
#
loop_
_entity_poly.entity_id
_entity_poly.type
_entity_poly.pdbx_seq_one_letter_code
_entity_poly.pdbx_strand_id
1 'polypeptide(L)'
;MKAGSSKIILILLAVIITLGLTALVRCDTRNAKPDAEKILTKDADFGKENITWIKTDTFINLVEKAYHPNVETNTASNLLVVFIKNANTVAQDFYNGNEALLKYRINDHNFEIDYDKHNNNVVGRFKIKDNLVAVPNDVLIKVIDKTIN
;
A
#
# COMPACT_ATOMS: atom_id res chain seq x y z
N MET A 1 -46.68 -8.81 -59.49
CA MET A 1 -45.33 -9.38 -59.28
C MET A 1 -44.89 -9.09 -57.84
N LYS A 2 -44.27 -10.09 -57.19
CA LYS A 2 -44.21 -10.30 -55.72
C LYS A 2 -43.49 -9.20 -54.92
N ALA A 3 -44.22 -8.49 -54.05
CA ALA A 3 -43.69 -7.60 -53.01
C ALA A 3 -43.12 -8.33 -51.76
N GLY A 4 -43.01 -9.66 -51.79
CA GLY A 4 -42.55 -10.48 -50.66
C GLY A 4 -41.06 -10.80 -50.66
N SER A 5 -40.34 -10.61 -51.77
CA SER A 5 -38.96 -11.09 -51.91
C SER A 5 -37.90 -10.15 -51.31
N SER A 6 -38.13 -8.83 -51.35
CA SER A 6 -37.16 -7.82 -50.90
C SER A 6 -37.00 -7.79 -49.37
N LYS A 7 -38.10 -7.96 -48.62
CA LYS A 7 -38.07 -7.99 -47.14
C LYS A 7 -37.33 -9.23 -46.60
N ILE A 8 -37.47 -10.37 -47.26
CA ILE A 8 -36.78 -11.62 -46.88
C ILE A 8 -35.27 -11.48 -47.12
N ILE A 9 -34.87 -10.87 -48.24
CA ILE A 9 -33.45 -10.62 -48.56
C ILE A 9 -32.82 -9.65 -47.54
N LEU A 10 -33.54 -8.59 -47.15
CA LEU A 10 -33.06 -7.63 -46.14
C LEU A 10 -32.92 -8.26 -44.75
N ILE A 11 -33.84 -9.13 -44.35
CA ILE A 11 -33.75 -9.85 -43.07
C ILE A 11 -32.58 -10.84 -43.09
N LEU A 12 -32.37 -11.57 -44.20
CA LEU A 12 -31.23 -12.48 -44.33
C LEU A 12 -29.89 -11.73 -44.28
N LEU A 13 -29.80 -10.59 -44.95
CA LEU A 13 -28.60 -9.76 -44.95
C LEU A 13 -28.29 -9.20 -43.56
N ALA A 14 -29.32 -8.75 -42.83
CA ALA A 14 -29.17 -8.30 -41.45
C ALA A 14 -28.64 -9.42 -40.55
N VAL A 15 -29.20 -10.63 -40.63
CA VAL A 15 -28.75 -11.78 -39.82
C VAL A 15 -27.29 -12.15 -40.12
N ILE A 16 -26.88 -12.11 -41.39
CA ILE A 16 -25.49 -12.40 -41.79
C ILE A 16 -24.53 -11.33 -41.24
N ILE A 17 -24.91 -10.05 -41.27
CA ILE A 17 -24.10 -8.96 -40.72
C ILE A 17 -23.97 -9.11 -39.19
N THR A 18 -25.05 -9.43 -38.49
CA THR A 18 -25.01 -9.62 -37.03
C THR A 18 -24.17 -10.83 -36.63
N LEU A 19 -24.26 -11.94 -37.38
CA LEU A 19 -23.44 -13.13 -37.16
C LEU A 19 -21.97 -12.88 -37.49
N GLY A 20 -21.68 -12.11 -38.55
CA GLY A 20 -20.33 -11.71 -38.91
C GLY A 20 -19.67 -10.82 -37.85
N LEU A 21 -20.38 -9.79 -37.37
CA LEU A 21 -19.89 -8.88 -36.32
C LEU A 21 -19.64 -9.62 -34.99
N THR A 22 -20.55 -10.51 -34.59
CA THR A 22 -20.39 -11.28 -33.35
C THR A 22 -19.25 -12.29 -33.44
N ALA A 23 -19.00 -12.90 -34.61
CA ALA A 23 -17.84 -13.77 -34.81
C ALA A 23 -16.51 -13.00 -34.77
N LEU A 24 -16.47 -11.80 -35.34
CA LEU A 24 -15.27 -10.96 -35.40
C LEU A 24 -14.88 -10.44 -34.01
N VAL A 25 -15.83 -9.92 -33.24
CA VAL A 25 -15.63 -9.50 -31.84
C VAL A 25 -15.19 -10.67 -30.94
N ARG A 26 -15.73 -11.87 -31.19
CA ARG A 26 -15.37 -13.08 -30.43
C ARG A 26 -14.00 -13.66 -30.83
N CYS A 27 -13.50 -13.34 -32.03
CA CYS A 27 -12.18 -13.73 -32.48
C CYS A 27 -11.10 -12.78 -31.93
N ASP A 28 -11.38 -11.47 -31.90
CA ASP A 28 -10.48 -10.48 -31.30
C ASP A 28 -10.33 -10.69 -29.78
N THR A 29 -11.42 -11.01 -29.08
CA THR A 29 -11.36 -11.29 -27.63
C THR A 29 -10.70 -12.62 -27.26
N ARG A 30 -10.60 -13.58 -28.19
CA ARG A 30 -9.87 -14.85 -27.98
C ARG A 30 -8.36 -14.71 -28.21
N ASN A 31 -7.95 -13.75 -29.03
CA ASN A 31 -6.55 -13.45 -29.32
C ASN A 31 -6.01 -12.26 -28.51
N ALA A 32 -6.88 -11.57 -27.77
CA ALA A 32 -6.46 -10.65 -26.72
C ALA A 32 -5.69 -11.45 -25.67
N LYS A 33 -4.35 -11.41 -25.77
CA LYS A 33 -3.53 -11.67 -24.60
C LYS A 33 -4.04 -10.70 -23.53
N PRO A 34 -4.23 -11.14 -22.28
CA PRO A 34 -4.44 -10.19 -21.22
C PRO A 34 -3.26 -9.22 -21.32
N ASP A 35 -3.54 -7.96 -21.64
CA ASP A 35 -2.68 -6.90 -21.20
C ASP A 35 -2.74 -7.04 -19.69
N ALA A 36 -1.81 -7.83 -19.16
CA ALA A 36 -1.28 -7.57 -17.84
C ALA A 36 -0.77 -6.15 -18.00
N GLU A 37 -1.66 -5.20 -17.72
CA GLU A 37 -1.31 -3.85 -17.35
C GLU A 37 -0.11 -4.07 -16.45
N LYS A 38 1.08 -3.78 -16.97
CA LYS A 38 2.23 -3.63 -16.12
C LYS A 38 1.78 -2.50 -15.24
N ILE A 39 1.22 -2.85 -14.08
CA ILE A 39 1.33 -2.06 -12.88
C ILE A 39 2.83 -1.82 -12.88
N LEU A 40 3.21 -0.63 -13.36
CA LEU A 40 4.48 -0.07 -13.01
C LEU A 40 4.40 -0.14 -11.50
N THR A 41 5.03 -1.15 -10.92
CA THR A 41 5.59 -1.02 -9.59
C THR A 41 6.54 0.15 -9.77
N LYS A 42 5.97 1.36 -9.68
CA LYS A 42 6.69 2.50 -9.15
C LYS A 42 7.41 1.87 -7.98
N ASP A 43 8.74 1.88 -8.04
CA ASP A 43 9.56 1.49 -6.90
C ASP A 43 8.88 2.02 -5.65
N ALA A 44 8.93 1.30 -4.53
CA ALA A 44 8.32 1.67 -3.26
C ALA A 44 8.90 3.00 -2.74
N ASP A 45 8.68 4.08 -3.48
CA ASP A 45 9.23 5.40 -3.35
C ASP A 45 8.28 6.08 -2.38
N PHE A 46 8.58 5.85 -1.11
CA PHE A 46 8.07 6.68 -0.06
C PHE A 46 8.56 8.11 -0.31
N GLY A 47 7.69 9.03 -0.70
CA GLY A 47 7.98 10.46 -0.75
C GLY A 47 7.68 11.19 0.57
N LYS A 48 8.24 12.39 0.75
CA LYS A 48 8.02 13.25 1.94
C LYS A 48 6.56 13.61 2.17
N GLU A 49 5.75 13.57 1.12
CA GLU A 49 4.30 13.76 1.14
C GLU A 49 3.55 12.65 1.89
N ASN A 50 4.19 11.50 2.16
CA ASN A 50 3.59 10.37 2.85
C ASN A 50 3.90 10.36 4.36
N ILE A 51 4.04 11.54 4.96
CA ILE A 51 4.27 11.72 6.39
C ILE A 51 3.04 12.36 7.02
N THR A 52 2.53 11.75 8.09
CA THR A 52 1.49 12.33 8.93
C THR A 52 2.07 12.83 10.24
N TRP A 53 1.69 14.03 10.66
CA TRP A 53 2.01 14.55 11.98
C TRP A 53 0.91 14.15 12.97
N ILE A 54 1.30 13.48 14.05
CA ILE A 54 0.39 12.97 15.08
C ILE A 54 0.90 13.36 16.46
N LYS A 55 0.00 13.57 17.42
CA LYS A 55 0.36 13.82 18.82
C LYS A 55 1.22 12.68 19.36
N THR A 56 2.33 13.02 20.01
CA THR A 56 3.30 12.04 20.54
C THR A 56 2.61 10.99 21.42
N ASP A 57 1.82 11.41 22.41
CA ASP A 57 1.13 10.50 23.33
C ASP A 57 0.11 9.59 22.63
N THR A 58 -0.55 10.11 21.59
CA THR A 58 -1.46 9.30 20.77
C THR A 58 -0.70 8.24 20.02
N PHE A 59 0.43 8.58 19.41
CA PHE A 59 1.25 7.61 18.70
C PHE A 59 1.85 6.56 19.64
N ILE A 60 2.34 6.96 20.83
CA ILE A 60 2.81 6.03 21.87
C ILE A 60 1.70 5.02 22.22
N ASN A 61 0.51 5.50 22.56
CA ASN A 61 -0.62 4.64 22.92
C ASN A 61 -1.00 3.67 21.80
N LEU A 62 -1.02 4.14 20.54
CA LEU A 62 -1.32 3.30 19.39
C LEU A 62 -0.27 2.20 19.20
N VAL A 63 1.02 2.55 19.29
CA VAL A 63 2.14 1.61 19.17
C VAL A 63 2.13 0.60 20.31
N GLU A 64 1.91 1.04 21.54
CA GLU A 64 1.82 0.15 22.70
C GLU A 64 0.68 -0.85 22.55
N LYS A 65 -0.52 -0.39 22.17
CA LYS A 65 -1.64 -1.29 21.89
C LYS A 65 -1.36 -2.29 20.77
N ALA A 66 -0.73 -1.84 19.69
CA ALA A 66 -0.47 -2.67 18.53
C ALA A 66 0.60 -3.75 18.78
N TYR A 67 1.58 -3.48 19.64
CA TYR A 67 2.78 -4.29 19.74
C TYR A 67 3.09 -4.84 21.14
N HIS A 68 2.28 -4.55 22.16
CA HIS A 68 2.42 -5.13 23.50
C HIS A 68 2.33 -6.68 23.45
N PRO A 69 3.16 -7.41 24.23
CA PRO A 69 4.17 -6.95 25.19
C PRO A 69 5.56 -6.73 24.57
N ASN A 70 5.68 -6.78 23.25
CA ASN A 70 6.97 -6.79 22.56
C ASN A 70 7.50 -5.39 22.24
N VAL A 71 6.90 -4.34 22.81
CA VAL A 71 7.27 -2.96 22.52
C VAL A 71 7.62 -2.19 23.77
N GLU A 72 8.65 -1.35 23.65
CA GLU A 72 9.08 -0.40 24.65
C GLU A 72 9.15 0.98 23.99
N THR A 73 8.53 1.98 24.62
CA THR A 73 8.61 3.37 24.17
C THR A 73 9.40 4.18 25.19
N ASN A 74 10.24 5.10 24.72
CA ASN A 74 10.98 6.01 25.59
C ASN A 74 11.04 7.40 24.95
N THR A 75 10.81 8.44 25.73
CA THR A 75 10.90 9.82 25.29
C THR A 75 12.00 10.54 26.05
N ALA A 76 13.00 11.06 25.32
CA ALA A 76 14.09 11.85 25.89
C ALA A 76 14.55 12.93 24.91
N SER A 77 14.82 14.14 25.40
CA SER A 77 15.47 15.21 24.62
C SER A 77 14.83 15.49 23.24
N ASN A 78 13.50 15.63 23.18
CA ASN A 78 12.72 15.82 21.95
C ASN A 78 12.83 14.66 20.94
N LEU A 79 13.10 13.45 21.44
CA LEU A 79 13.14 12.24 20.65
C LEU A 79 12.22 11.20 21.29
N LEU A 80 11.33 10.64 20.48
CA LEU A 80 10.61 9.42 20.79
C LEU A 80 11.38 8.23 20.17
N VAL A 81 11.67 7.23 21.00
CA VAL A 81 12.23 5.95 20.58
C VAL A 81 11.17 4.87 20.79
N VAL A 82 10.91 4.11 19.74
CA VAL A 82 10.05 2.92 19.74
C VAL A 82 10.93 1.72 19.47
N PHE A 83 10.98 0.78 20.40
CA PHE A 83 11.74 -0.46 20.28
C PHE A 83 10.82 -1.66 20.27
N ILE A 84 10.85 -2.45 19.20
CA ILE A 84 10.02 -3.65 19.02
C ILE A 84 10.92 -4.89 18.97
N LYS A 85 10.68 -5.83 19.89
CA LYS A 85 11.44 -7.07 20.10
C LYS A 85 10.82 -8.27 19.35
N ASN A 86 11.62 -9.32 19.10
CA ASN A 86 11.19 -10.67 18.68
C ASN A 86 10.34 -10.71 17.42
N ALA A 87 10.89 -10.19 16.33
CA ALA A 87 10.06 -9.51 15.37
C ALA A 87 9.95 -10.23 14.02
N ASN A 88 9.79 -11.56 14.02
CA ASN A 88 9.84 -12.33 12.78
C ASN A 88 8.81 -11.84 11.73
N THR A 89 7.57 -11.60 12.14
CA THR A 89 6.57 -10.85 11.35
C THR A 89 6.41 -9.43 11.85
N VAL A 90 6.45 -9.24 13.17
CA VAL A 90 6.13 -7.98 13.85
C VAL A 90 7.05 -6.81 13.46
N ALA A 91 8.36 -7.04 13.24
CA ALA A 91 9.29 -5.95 12.88
C ALA A 91 9.06 -5.47 11.47
N GLN A 92 8.95 -6.42 10.55
CA GLN A 92 8.68 -6.12 9.15
C GLN A 92 7.32 -5.46 9.02
N ASP A 93 6.37 -5.85 9.88
CA ASP A 93 5.07 -5.20 9.98
C ASP A 93 5.18 -3.72 10.33
N PHE A 94 6.05 -3.32 11.26
CA PHE A 94 6.11 -1.94 11.75
C PHE A 94 6.28 -0.91 10.64
N TYR A 95 7.06 -1.23 9.61
CA TYR A 95 7.25 -0.38 8.43
C TYR A 95 6.48 -0.91 7.20
N ASN A 96 5.45 -1.74 7.42
CA ASN A 96 4.56 -2.33 6.42
C ASN A 96 5.31 -3.09 5.31
N GLY A 97 6.45 -3.70 5.62
CA GLY A 97 7.35 -4.34 4.65
C GLY A 97 8.02 -3.37 3.67
N ASN A 98 7.77 -2.06 3.78
CA ASN A 98 8.35 -1.04 2.91
C ASN A 98 9.81 -0.75 3.30
N GLU A 99 10.75 -1.51 2.72
CA GLU A 99 12.18 -1.36 3.00
C GLU A 99 12.76 0.01 2.61
N ALA A 100 12.07 0.80 1.78
CA ALA A 100 12.52 2.16 1.46
C ALA A 100 12.53 3.08 2.69
N LEU A 101 11.67 2.80 3.67
CA LEU A 101 11.63 3.53 4.93
C LEU A 101 12.94 3.43 5.73
N LEU A 102 13.69 2.33 5.55
CA LEU A 102 14.96 2.08 6.25
C LEU A 102 16.12 2.95 5.73
N LYS A 103 15.93 3.65 4.60
CA LYS A 103 16.93 4.55 4.01
C LYS A 103 16.87 5.95 4.62
N TYR A 104 15.77 6.29 5.29
CA TYR A 104 15.52 7.63 5.80
C TYR A 104 16.25 7.90 7.12
N ARG A 105 16.83 9.10 7.20
CA ARG A 105 17.58 9.56 8.38
C ARG A 105 16.85 10.69 9.09
N ILE A 106 16.98 10.67 10.41
CA ILE A 106 16.22 11.54 11.31
C ILE A 106 16.46 13.03 11.07
N ASN A 107 17.67 13.41 10.66
CA ASN A 107 18.02 14.82 10.43
C ASN A 107 17.30 15.42 9.23
N ASP A 108 17.00 14.61 8.22
CA ASP A 108 16.44 15.07 6.95
C ASP A 108 14.90 14.94 6.91
N HIS A 109 14.36 13.98 7.67
CA HIS A 109 12.96 13.55 7.56
C HIS A 109 12.21 13.52 8.89
N ASN A 110 12.86 13.88 10.00
CA ASN A 110 12.33 13.84 11.36
C ASN A 110 11.97 12.44 11.88
N PHE A 111 12.29 11.39 11.13
CA PHE A 111 12.20 10.01 11.57
C PHE A 111 13.37 9.17 11.01
N GLU A 112 13.63 8.05 11.66
CA GLU A 112 14.54 7.00 11.21
C GLU A 112 14.01 5.66 11.70
N ILE A 113 14.16 4.62 10.88
CA ILE A 113 13.79 3.25 11.24
C ILE A 113 14.97 2.35 10.91
N ASP A 114 15.46 1.63 11.93
CA ASP A 114 16.46 0.59 11.76
C ASP A 114 15.85 -0.79 12.04
N TYR A 115 16.23 -1.78 11.23
CA TYR A 115 15.87 -3.18 11.45
C TYR A 115 17.15 -4.01 11.64
N ASP A 116 17.32 -4.55 12.84
CA ASP A 116 18.34 -5.53 13.15
C ASP A 116 17.83 -6.93 12.76
N LYS A 117 18.29 -7.40 11.60
CA LYS A 117 17.95 -8.73 11.06
C LYS A 117 18.49 -9.88 11.91
N HIS A 118 19.57 -9.68 12.67
CA HIS A 118 20.17 -10.74 13.47
C HIS A 118 19.34 -11.04 14.71
N ASN A 119 18.93 -9.98 15.41
CA ASN A 119 18.14 -10.09 16.64
C ASN A 119 16.63 -10.01 16.38
N ASN A 120 16.20 -9.77 15.14
CA ASN A 120 14.82 -9.48 14.77
C ASN A 120 14.24 -8.36 15.64
N ASN A 121 14.86 -7.19 15.62
CA ASN A 121 14.40 -6.03 16.39
C ASN A 121 14.26 -4.81 15.48
N VAL A 122 13.26 -3.98 15.73
CA VAL A 122 13.09 -2.68 15.06
C VAL A 122 13.24 -1.55 16.05
N VAL A 123 13.96 -0.51 15.63
CA VAL A 123 14.10 0.74 16.35
C VAL A 123 13.55 1.85 15.47
N GLY A 124 12.42 2.43 15.85
CA GLY A 124 11.89 3.67 15.28
C GLY A 124 12.32 4.86 16.13
N ARG A 125 12.89 5.89 15.50
CA ARG A 125 13.26 7.16 16.15
C ARG A 125 12.49 8.29 15.49
N PHE A 126 11.78 9.08 16.29
CA PHE A 126 10.92 10.15 15.80
C PHE A 126 11.21 11.45 16.54
N LYS A 127 11.55 12.50 15.80
CA LYS A 127 11.80 13.83 16.37
C LYS A 127 10.48 14.46 16.79
N ILE A 128 10.40 14.87 18.05
CA ILE A 128 9.25 15.56 18.62
C ILE A 128 9.38 17.06 18.30
N LYS A 129 8.34 17.63 17.73
CA LYS A 129 8.19 19.08 17.51
C LYS A 129 6.78 19.49 17.94
N ASP A 130 6.68 20.43 18.87
CA ASP A 130 5.39 20.94 19.37
C ASP A 130 4.42 19.82 19.81
N ASN A 131 4.93 18.81 20.51
CA ASN A 131 4.22 17.59 20.93
C ASN A 131 3.66 16.72 19.79
N LEU A 132 4.20 16.88 18.58
CA LEU A 132 3.90 16.08 17.41
C LEU A 132 5.12 15.29 16.96
N VAL A 133 4.89 14.13 16.37
CA VAL A 133 5.89 13.32 15.67
C VAL A 133 5.50 13.13 14.22
N ALA A 134 6.49 13.17 13.33
CA ALA A 134 6.36 12.87 11.92
C ALA A 134 6.41 11.36 11.71
N VAL A 135 5.29 10.73 11.36
CA VAL A 135 5.18 9.29 11.20
C VAL A 135 4.91 8.94 9.73
N PRO A 136 5.70 8.04 9.11
CA PRO A 136 5.38 7.51 7.79
C PRO A 136 3.99 6.89 7.73
N ASN A 137 3.23 7.17 6.68
CA ASN A 137 1.87 6.66 6.54
C ASN A 137 1.81 5.13 6.57
N ASP A 138 2.78 4.44 5.97
CA ASP A 138 2.92 2.98 6.06
C ASP A 138 2.99 2.47 7.50
N VAL A 139 3.78 3.14 8.36
CA VAL A 139 3.87 2.82 9.78
C VAL A 139 2.53 3.06 10.46
N LEU A 140 1.91 4.21 10.21
CA LEU A 140 0.65 4.58 10.85
C LEU A 140 -0.49 3.64 10.46
N ILE A 141 -0.59 3.27 9.17
CA ILE A 141 -1.57 2.29 8.67
C ILE A 141 -1.39 0.96 9.40
N LYS A 142 -0.15 0.46 9.51
CA LYS A 142 0.08 -0.80 10.20
C LYS A 142 -0.30 -0.74 11.67
N VAL A 143 0.16 0.31 12.36
CA VAL A 143 -0.13 0.49 13.78
C VAL A 143 -1.65 0.52 13.99
N ILE A 144 -2.39 1.28 13.19
CA ILE A 144 -3.86 1.37 13.30
C ILE A 144 -4.51 0.01 13.01
N ASP A 145 -4.12 -0.68 11.94
CA ASP A 145 -4.63 -2.00 11.57
C ASP A 145 -4.51 -3.00 12.74
N LYS A 146 -3.35 -3.04 13.39
CA LYS A 146 -3.12 -3.87 14.58
C LYS A 146 -3.87 -3.44 15.84
N THR A 147 -4.26 -2.17 15.96
CA THR A 147 -5.03 -1.73 17.13
C THR A 147 -6.51 -2.10 17.04
N ILE A 148 -7.02 -2.35 15.83
CA ILE A 148 -8.43 -2.63 15.58
C ILE A 148 -8.69 -4.14 15.48
N ASN A 149 -7.72 -4.91 15.00
CA ASN A 149 -7.80 -6.35 14.74
C ASN A 149 -6.97 -7.17 15.73
#